data_AF-A0A316L5T0-F1
#
_entry.id   AF-A0A316L5T0-F1
#
_cell.length_a   1.000
_cell.length_b   1.000
_cell.length_c   1.000
_cell.angle_alpha   90.00
_cell.angle_beta   90.00
_cell.angle_gamma   90.00
#
_symmetry.space_group_name_H-M   'P 1'
#
loop_
_entity.id
_entity.type
_entity.pdbx_description
1 polymer ?
#
loop_
_entity_poly.entity_id
_entity_poly.type
_entity_poly.pdbx_seq_one_letter_code
_entity_poly.pdbx_strand_id
1 'polypeptide(L)'
;MILRKISICAWILISFFLFSCDDESTLNDGQVKEISNVEYLSSNPYSHSMVTLRDIPKVHNFLATKSGGSIFFESGLSNKNGQVVINQDEILMIVDTLGNKNYSFQFLSTEAPPFTFYNLIVPISADETPKEPYVISYTSEPETLDTFLQDPNSTGIDFANFSGTLNIHPFEYFFPNGTYAKNNCTGHDEYGDPILCDELIIDSGSNGSGGVGGGVGGSNNPPWDPYTGWSGTRIYHITPQDGIYRYTSASTCQHPGECIIVHVYDNGSGASQKRIVDDCIGCDVIQPGGVPVNTTPSLYAGILNTKLDNILNTYQLSFLSSNSSMCQQILNFINANDNDEGKRFVLRAIEGIMEGEFFSFNSILVSERNYTTNNEVVVPFPLIKYPIDKVLLYEQQYPKLTEYLKNQMPKVAGISKIVDAIHELTNIPITDIKNDLKWGEGPILEITQLDNFVPGVTDEDSAGFFDDNTPERIYLDVDYVNDLEQGTTDQPIEDELLFFLGTTILHEYVHYGDYSQGFDYPGEEGRIFEVKVYGFNVGPDTARLVLDRINN
;
A
#
# COMPACT_ATOMS: atom_id res chain seq x y z
N MET A 1 -41.77 65.26 30.07
CA MET A 1 -42.07 64.46 31.28
C MET A 1 -42.11 63.00 30.88
N ILE A 2 -41.04 62.29 31.24
CA ILE A 2 -40.99 60.86 31.60
C ILE A 2 -41.28 59.88 30.45
N LEU A 3 -40.25 59.39 29.73
CA LEU A 3 -39.38 58.25 30.08
C LEU A 3 -40.14 56.98 30.49
N ARG A 4 -40.20 55.99 29.59
CA ARG A 4 -39.85 54.56 29.82
C ARG A 4 -40.47 53.70 28.73
N LYS A 5 -39.60 53.05 27.93
CA LYS A 5 -39.68 51.66 27.42
C LYS A 5 -38.87 51.52 26.12
N ILE A 6 -37.58 51.78 26.21
CA ILE A 6 -36.56 51.20 25.34
C ILE A 6 -35.48 50.73 26.32
N SER A 7 -35.51 49.46 26.72
CA SER A 7 -34.39 48.76 27.38
C SER A 7 -34.83 47.36 27.84
N ILE A 8 -35.06 46.41 26.91
CA ILE A 8 -35.05 44.96 27.23
C ILE A 8 -34.33 44.11 26.16
N CYS A 9 -34.00 44.62 24.96
CA CYS A 9 -33.29 43.80 23.95
C CYS A 9 -31.76 43.95 23.88
N ALA A 10 -31.15 44.77 24.74
CA ALA A 10 -29.68 45.01 24.72
C ALA A 10 -28.89 44.25 25.80
N TRP A 11 -29.54 43.38 26.57
CA TRP A 11 -28.89 42.59 27.65
C TRP A 11 -28.95 41.06 27.44
N ILE A 12 -29.48 40.59 26.31
CA ILE A 12 -29.42 39.16 25.95
C ILE A 12 -28.31 38.87 24.92
N LEU A 13 -27.73 39.91 24.30
CA LEU A 13 -26.65 39.80 23.32
C LEU A 13 -25.23 39.95 23.91
N ILE A 14 -25.08 40.08 25.24
CA ILE A 14 -23.78 40.16 25.95
C ILE A 14 -23.60 38.99 26.94
N SER A 15 -24.44 37.95 26.86
CA SER A 15 -24.30 36.74 27.71
C SER A 15 -23.97 35.46 26.93
N PHE A 16 -23.68 35.57 25.62
CA PHE A 16 -23.22 34.44 24.79
C PHE A 16 -21.74 34.54 24.37
N PHE A 17 -20.97 35.46 24.95
CA PHE A 17 -19.52 35.61 24.68
C PHE A 17 -18.62 35.29 25.89
N LEU A 18 -19.13 34.64 26.95
CA LEU A 18 -18.34 34.27 28.14
C LEU A 18 -18.45 32.79 28.53
N PHE A 19 -18.57 31.90 27.55
CA PHE A 19 -18.14 30.51 27.67
C PHE A 19 -17.04 30.27 26.64
N SER A 20 -15.89 30.92 26.86
CA SER A 20 -14.61 30.37 26.43
C SER A 20 -14.33 29.23 27.40
N CYS A 21 -14.59 27.98 26.99
CA CYS A 21 -13.92 26.87 27.64
C CYS A 21 -12.44 27.03 27.30
N ASP A 22 -11.66 27.53 28.26
CA ASP A 22 -10.28 27.13 28.40
C ASP A 22 -10.29 25.63 28.70
N ASP A 23 -10.37 24.81 27.65
CA ASP A 23 -9.62 23.56 27.71
C ASP A 23 -8.17 24.00 27.53
N GLU A 24 -7.49 24.26 28.64
CA GLU A 24 -6.08 23.91 28.74
C GLU A 24 -6.02 22.41 28.45
N SER A 25 -5.98 22.06 27.16
CA SER A 25 -5.24 20.89 26.75
C SER A 25 -3.86 21.16 27.30
N THR A 26 -3.54 20.53 28.43
CA THR A 26 -2.16 20.18 28.73
C THR A 26 -1.70 19.45 27.48
N LEU A 27 -1.06 20.20 26.58
CA LEU A 27 0.09 19.69 25.87
C LEU A 27 0.92 19.11 27.00
N ASN A 28 0.78 17.80 27.20
CA ASN A 28 1.94 17.01 27.49
C ASN A 28 2.88 17.46 26.38
N ASP A 29 3.75 18.41 26.74
CA ASP A 29 5.10 18.48 26.24
C ASP A 29 5.62 17.07 26.51
N GLY A 30 5.27 16.17 25.60
CA GLY A 30 5.68 14.79 25.60
C GLY A 30 7.15 14.96 25.55
N GLN A 31 7.80 14.75 26.70
CA GLN A 31 9.20 14.98 26.90
C GLN A 31 9.88 14.49 25.64
N VAL A 32 10.36 15.43 24.81
CA VAL A 32 11.23 15.09 23.70
C VAL A 32 12.39 14.46 24.43
N LYS A 33 12.37 13.13 24.46
CA LYS A 33 13.37 12.31 25.11
C LYS A 33 14.62 12.71 24.35
N GLU A 34 15.45 13.56 24.95
CA GLU A 34 16.71 14.00 24.37
C GLU A 34 17.46 12.71 24.03
N ILE A 35 17.47 12.35 22.74
CA ILE A 35 18.15 11.16 22.26
C ILE A 35 19.63 11.52 22.32
N SER A 36 20.23 11.29 23.49
CA SER A 36 21.51 11.90 23.86
C SER A 36 22.72 11.35 23.11
N ASN A 37 22.57 10.46 22.11
CA ASN A 37 23.69 9.74 21.49
C ASN A 37 23.59 9.54 19.97
N VAL A 38 22.97 10.47 19.22
CA VAL A 38 23.04 10.41 17.75
C VAL A 38 24.37 10.99 17.28
N GLU A 39 25.29 10.11 16.84
CA GLU A 39 26.56 10.53 16.23
C GLU A 39 26.33 10.88 14.75
N TYR A 40 26.29 12.18 14.45
CA TYR A 40 26.25 12.68 13.08
C TYR A 40 27.63 12.58 12.45
N LEU A 41 27.73 11.90 11.31
CA LEU A 41 28.96 11.93 10.52
C LEU A 41 29.03 13.23 9.71
N SER A 42 30.19 13.89 9.73
CA SER A 42 30.43 15.14 8.99
C SER A 42 30.44 14.98 7.46
N SER A 43 30.48 13.74 6.96
CA SER A 43 30.43 13.42 5.53
C SER A 43 29.85 12.03 5.32
N ASN A 44 29.00 11.87 4.30
CA ASN A 44 28.47 10.58 3.88
C ASN A 44 29.59 9.76 3.18
N PRO A 45 30.06 8.62 3.72
CA PRO A 45 31.09 7.80 3.09
C PRO A 45 30.52 6.85 2.01
N TYR A 46 29.22 6.93 1.75
CA TYR A 46 28.50 6.10 0.81
C TYR A 46 27.74 6.94 -0.22
N SER A 47 27.58 6.41 -1.41
CA SER A 47 26.56 6.88 -2.34
C SER A 47 25.65 5.71 -2.66
N HIS A 48 24.39 5.98 -2.96
CA HIS A 48 23.41 4.94 -3.18
C HIS A 48 22.56 5.24 -4.42
N SER A 49 22.00 4.19 -5.00
CA SER A 49 21.01 4.31 -6.07
C SER A 49 20.18 3.04 -6.17
N MET A 50 18.91 3.16 -6.52
CA MET A 50 18.11 2.04 -6.99
C MET A 50 18.42 1.78 -8.46
N VAL A 51 18.67 0.51 -8.80
CA VAL A 51 18.95 0.06 -10.16
C VAL A 51 18.09 -1.15 -10.50
N THR A 52 17.87 -1.40 -11.78
CA THR A 52 17.22 -2.63 -12.28
C THR A 52 18.27 -3.64 -12.73
N LEU A 53 17.89 -4.91 -12.89
CA LEU A 53 18.77 -5.95 -13.42
C LEU A 53 19.34 -5.57 -14.81
N ARG A 54 18.55 -4.83 -15.60
CA ARG A 54 18.94 -4.35 -16.94
C ARG A 54 20.09 -3.34 -16.88
N ASP A 55 20.19 -2.57 -15.80
CA ASP A 55 21.23 -1.56 -15.60
C ASP A 55 22.58 -2.18 -15.22
N ILE A 56 22.59 -3.44 -14.76
CA ILE A 56 23.78 -4.13 -14.22
C ILE A 56 24.11 -5.46 -14.92
N PRO A 57 24.26 -5.49 -16.26
CA PRO A 57 24.45 -6.73 -17.01
C PRO A 57 25.69 -7.53 -16.61
N LYS A 58 26.73 -6.87 -16.08
CA LYS A 58 27.92 -7.55 -15.53
C LYS A 58 27.58 -8.41 -14.32
N VAL A 59 26.78 -7.87 -13.39
CA VAL A 59 26.34 -8.58 -12.18
C VAL A 59 25.43 -9.74 -12.56
N HIS A 60 24.48 -9.51 -13.47
CA HIS A 60 23.61 -10.55 -13.99
C HIS A 60 24.41 -11.72 -14.59
N ASN A 61 25.34 -11.44 -15.51
CA ASN A 61 26.16 -12.46 -16.14
C ASN A 61 27.07 -13.20 -15.16
N PHE A 62 27.62 -12.48 -14.17
CA PHE A 62 28.43 -13.08 -13.10
C PHE A 62 27.62 -14.08 -12.29
N LEU A 63 26.45 -13.69 -11.80
CA LEU A 63 25.55 -14.57 -11.06
C LEU A 63 25.14 -15.77 -11.90
N ALA A 64 24.73 -15.54 -13.16
CA ALA A 64 24.34 -16.63 -14.06
C ALA A 64 25.48 -17.63 -14.32
N THR A 65 26.72 -17.15 -14.41
CA THR A 65 27.91 -18.00 -14.55
C THR A 65 28.13 -18.82 -13.27
N LYS A 66 27.97 -18.19 -12.10
CA LYS A 66 28.17 -18.83 -10.79
C LYS A 66 27.14 -19.92 -10.50
N SER A 67 25.87 -19.68 -10.83
CA SER A 67 24.77 -20.63 -10.65
C SER A 67 24.64 -21.68 -11.75
N GLY A 68 25.38 -21.54 -12.87
CA GLY A 68 25.28 -22.43 -14.04
C GLY A 68 24.04 -22.17 -14.92
N GLY A 69 23.50 -20.95 -14.90
CA GLY A 69 22.31 -20.50 -15.62
C GLY A 69 21.68 -19.27 -14.95
N SER A 70 20.74 -18.59 -15.59
CA SER A 70 20.04 -17.47 -14.93
C SER A 70 19.38 -17.91 -13.62
N ILE A 71 19.33 -17.02 -12.63
CA ILE A 71 18.55 -17.19 -11.37
C ILE A 71 17.35 -16.24 -11.32
N PHE A 72 17.17 -15.43 -12.36
CA PHE A 72 16.17 -14.37 -12.46
C PHE A 72 15.01 -14.85 -13.33
N PHE A 73 14.11 -15.64 -12.74
CA PHE A 73 12.89 -16.12 -13.38
C PHE A 73 11.68 -15.54 -12.66
N GLU A 74 10.72 -15.00 -13.41
CA GLU A 74 9.44 -14.52 -12.86
C GLU A 74 8.68 -15.65 -12.16
N SER A 75 8.74 -16.86 -12.73
CA SER A 75 8.16 -18.06 -12.12
C SER A 75 8.93 -18.55 -10.89
N GLY A 76 10.03 -17.92 -10.49
CA GLY A 76 10.93 -18.38 -9.43
C GLY A 76 11.81 -19.58 -9.83
N LEU A 77 12.95 -19.70 -9.17
CA LEU A 77 13.89 -20.81 -9.28
C LEU A 77 13.52 -21.90 -8.25
N SER A 78 13.08 -23.07 -8.73
CA SER A 78 12.86 -24.23 -7.84
C SER A 78 14.19 -24.93 -7.54
N ASN A 79 14.46 -25.15 -6.25
CA ASN A 79 15.58 -25.95 -5.77
C ASN A 79 15.09 -26.94 -4.68
N LYS A 80 16.03 -27.67 -4.06
CA LYS A 80 15.71 -28.63 -2.98
C LYS A 80 15.20 -27.99 -1.67
N ASN A 81 15.40 -26.69 -1.52
CA ASN A 81 15.09 -25.86 -0.36
C ASN A 81 13.92 -24.89 -0.66
N GLY A 82 13.08 -25.22 -1.65
CA GLY A 82 11.93 -24.40 -2.04
C GLY A 82 12.11 -23.65 -3.35
N GLN A 83 11.25 -22.65 -3.54
CA GLN A 83 11.27 -21.80 -4.71
C GLN A 83 11.72 -20.39 -4.32
N VAL A 84 12.69 -19.86 -5.06
CA VAL A 84 13.25 -18.54 -4.82
C VAL A 84 12.82 -17.55 -5.90
N VAL A 85 12.28 -16.40 -5.52
CA VAL A 85 11.89 -15.30 -6.43
C VAL A 85 12.69 -14.06 -6.08
N ILE A 86 13.52 -13.60 -7.00
CA ILE A 86 14.36 -12.41 -6.82
C ILE A 86 13.67 -11.20 -7.44
N ASN A 87 13.61 -10.08 -6.70
CA ASN A 87 13.16 -8.79 -7.24
C ASN A 87 14.21 -8.26 -8.23
N GLN A 88 13.79 -8.05 -9.48
CA GLN A 88 14.68 -7.62 -10.58
C GLN A 88 14.63 -6.12 -10.84
N ASP A 89 13.63 -5.43 -10.30
CA ASP A 89 13.32 -4.03 -10.61
C ASP A 89 13.80 -3.08 -9.51
N GLU A 90 13.95 -3.58 -8.28
CA GLU A 90 14.38 -2.78 -7.13
C GLU A 90 15.63 -3.37 -6.49
N ILE A 91 16.79 -3.07 -7.08
CA ILE A 91 18.09 -3.52 -6.56
C ILE A 91 18.80 -2.31 -5.95
N LEU A 92 19.09 -2.39 -4.65
CA LEU A 92 19.80 -1.32 -3.96
C LEU A 92 21.30 -1.47 -4.17
N MET A 93 21.92 -0.45 -4.77
CA MET A 93 23.37 -0.34 -4.93
C MET A 93 23.94 0.68 -3.95
N ILE A 94 25.02 0.32 -3.26
CA ILE A 94 25.86 1.26 -2.50
C ILE A 94 27.28 1.27 -3.05
N VAL A 95 27.89 2.45 -3.10
CA VAL A 95 29.29 2.67 -3.45
C VAL A 95 30.01 3.36 -2.28
N ASP A 96 31.12 2.82 -1.81
CA ASP A 96 31.92 3.43 -0.75
C ASP A 96 32.93 4.48 -1.29
N THR A 97 33.63 5.16 -0.38
CA THR A 97 34.65 6.17 -0.73
C THR A 97 35.87 5.64 -1.49
N LEU A 98 36.08 4.32 -1.49
CA LEU A 98 37.16 3.66 -2.22
C LEU A 98 36.69 3.17 -3.60
N GLY A 99 35.41 3.31 -3.93
CA GLY A 99 34.80 2.88 -5.17
C GLY A 99 34.34 1.42 -5.17
N ASN A 100 34.38 0.72 -4.03
CA ASN A 100 33.78 -0.61 -3.93
C ASN A 100 32.26 -0.48 -3.96
N LYS A 101 31.59 -1.45 -4.58
CA LYS A 101 30.13 -1.49 -4.71
C LYS A 101 29.57 -2.73 -4.05
N ASN A 102 28.38 -2.61 -3.47
CA ASN A 102 27.57 -3.75 -3.06
C ASN A 102 26.18 -3.61 -3.65
N TYR A 103 25.72 -4.67 -4.30
CA TYR A 103 24.34 -4.80 -4.79
C TYR A 103 23.55 -5.69 -3.84
N SER A 104 22.37 -5.25 -3.43
CA SER A 104 21.46 -5.99 -2.55
C SER A 104 20.16 -6.30 -3.26
N PHE A 105 20.00 -7.58 -3.61
CA PHE A 105 18.82 -8.11 -4.27
C PHE A 105 17.91 -8.71 -3.20
N GLN A 106 16.73 -8.12 -3.01
CA GLN A 106 15.74 -8.77 -2.16
C GLN A 106 15.16 -9.99 -2.87
N PHE A 107 14.96 -11.08 -2.14
CA PHE A 107 14.26 -12.25 -2.67
C PHE A 107 13.37 -12.91 -1.62
N LEU A 108 12.37 -13.64 -2.13
CA LEU A 108 11.49 -14.49 -1.33
C LEU A 108 11.84 -15.95 -1.52
N SER A 109 11.70 -16.72 -0.43
CA SER A 109 11.75 -18.17 -0.45
C SER A 109 10.41 -18.72 0.02
N THR A 110 9.85 -19.71 -0.67
CA THR A 110 8.61 -20.39 -0.22
C THR A 110 8.79 -21.14 1.10
N GLU A 111 10.03 -21.49 1.44
CA GLU A 111 10.42 -22.17 2.68
C GLU A 111 11.06 -21.19 3.69
N ALA A 112 10.86 -19.89 3.51
CA ALA A 112 11.32 -18.89 4.47
C ALA A 112 10.73 -19.19 5.86
N PRO A 113 11.53 -19.18 6.94
CA PRO A 113 11.00 -19.17 8.29
C PRO A 113 10.08 -17.96 8.49
N PRO A 114 9.13 -18.03 9.43
CA PRO A 114 8.32 -16.89 9.84
C PRO A 114 9.18 -15.63 10.06
N PHE A 115 8.64 -14.48 9.65
CA PHE A 115 9.24 -13.16 9.93
C PHE A 115 10.65 -12.98 9.38
N THR A 116 10.99 -13.75 8.34
CA THR A 116 12.30 -13.75 7.71
C THR A 116 12.26 -13.19 6.30
N PHE A 117 13.17 -12.27 5.98
CA PHE A 117 13.43 -11.86 4.61
C PHE A 117 14.91 -12.01 4.25
N TYR A 118 15.21 -12.01 2.95
CA TYR A 118 16.55 -12.29 2.45
C TYR A 118 17.04 -11.20 1.51
N ASN A 119 18.35 -10.93 1.60
CA ASN A 119 19.08 -10.13 0.64
C ASN A 119 20.24 -10.94 0.08
N LEU A 120 20.27 -11.15 -1.23
CA LEU A 120 21.44 -11.62 -1.96
C LEU A 120 22.38 -10.42 -2.18
N ILE A 121 23.57 -10.51 -1.61
CA ILE A 121 24.60 -9.48 -1.70
C ILE A 121 25.63 -9.88 -2.76
N VAL A 122 25.93 -8.94 -3.66
CA VAL A 122 26.97 -9.09 -4.68
C VAL A 122 28.00 -7.97 -4.55
N PRO A 123 29.16 -8.24 -3.93
CA PRO A 123 30.21 -7.25 -3.83
C PRO A 123 31.00 -7.13 -5.13
N ILE A 124 31.34 -5.91 -5.52
CA ILE A 124 32.23 -5.57 -6.64
C ILE A 124 33.36 -4.68 -6.11
N SER A 125 34.62 -5.04 -6.32
CA SER A 125 35.73 -4.18 -5.91
C SER A 125 35.86 -2.95 -6.82
N ALA A 126 36.60 -1.94 -6.35
CA ALA A 126 36.85 -0.69 -7.09
C ALA A 126 37.44 -0.86 -8.51
N ASP A 127 38.05 -2.01 -8.80
CA ASP A 127 38.53 -2.41 -10.13
C ASP A 127 37.46 -3.07 -11.02
N GLU A 128 36.19 -3.02 -10.61
CA GLU A 128 35.02 -3.63 -11.25
C GLU A 128 35.05 -5.17 -11.29
N THR A 129 35.85 -5.80 -10.41
CA THR A 129 35.90 -7.26 -10.28
C THR A 129 34.84 -7.77 -9.30
N PRO A 130 33.88 -8.63 -9.73
CA PRO A 130 32.94 -9.26 -8.81
C PRO A 130 33.65 -10.16 -7.78
N LYS A 131 33.12 -10.17 -6.56
CA LYS A 131 33.54 -11.05 -5.46
C LYS A 131 32.50 -12.12 -5.23
N GLU A 132 32.82 -13.04 -4.32
CA GLU A 132 31.94 -14.13 -3.94
C GLU A 132 30.60 -13.58 -3.39
N PRO A 133 29.45 -13.91 -4.02
CA PRO A 133 28.15 -13.47 -3.54
C PRO A 133 27.75 -14.28 -2.30
N TYR A 134 26.79 -13.75 -1.54
CA TYR A 134 26.28 -14.41 -0.33
C TYR A 134 24.88 -13.93 -0.02
N VAL A 135 24.19 -14.59 0.91
CA VAL A 135 22.85 -14.21 1.34
C VAL A 135 22.87 -13.78 2.80
N ILE A 136 22.22 -12.68 3.12
CA ILE A 136 21.88 -12.33 4.50
C ILE A 136 20.39 -12.61 4.69
N SER A 137 20.04 -13.39 5.71
CA SER A 137 18.66 -13.51 6.19
C SER A 137 18.46 -12.65 7.43
N TYR A 138 17.33 -11.99 7.52
CA TYR A 138 16.92 -11.13 8.62
C TYR A 138 15.66 -11.72 9.22
N THR A 139 15.75 -12.26 10.42
CA THR A 139 14.62 -12.88 11.13
C THR A 139 14.24 -11.97 12.30
N SER A 140 13.06 -11.34 12.20
CA SER A 140 12.54 -10.48 13.27
C SER A 140 11.95 -11.31 14.41
N GLU A 141 12.09 -10.83 15.63
CA GLU A 141 11.37 -11.34 16.80
C GLU A 141 9.87 -11.03 16.64
N PRO A 142 8.98 -12.01 16.92
CA PRO A 142 7.54 -11.81 16.80
C PRO A 142 7.02 -10.64 17.66
N GLU A 143 7.61 -10.41 18.82
CA GLU A 143 7.18 -9.39 19.79
C GLU A 143 7.44 -7.96 19.32
N THR A 144 8.43 -7.75 18.44
CA THR A 144 8.82 -6.43 17.91
C THR A 144 8.43 -6.25 16.46
N LEU A 145 7.90 -7.30 15.83
CA LEU A 145 7.53 -7.30 14.42
C LEU A 145 6.54 -6.18 14.09
N ASP A 146 5.49 -6.00 14.87
CA ASP A 146 4.49 -4.95 14.59
C ASP A 146 5.14 -3.56 14.59
N THR A 147 6.02 -3.26 15.56
CA THR A 147 6.74 -1.98 15.61
C THR A 147 7.78 -1.83 14.50
N PHE A 148 8.37 -2.94 14.05
CA PHE A 148 9.27 -2.96 12.90
C PHE A 148 8.52 -2.70 11.58
N LEU A 149 7.28 -3.18 11.47
CA LEU A 149 6.42 -3.02 10.30
C LEU A 149 5.56 -1.74 10.29
N GLN A 150 5.38 -1.09 11.45
CA GLN A 150 4.47 0.05 11.62
C GLN A 150 5.22 1.39 11.67
N ASP A 151 5.03 2.18 10.61
CA ASP A 151 4.77 3.61 10.78
C ASP A 151 3.43 3.92 10.09
N PRO A 152 2.39 4.35 10.82
CA PRO A 152 1.11 4.75 10.23
C PRO A 152 1.22 5.93 9.23
N ASN A 153 2.37 6.61 9.18
CA ASN A 153 2.64 7.73 8.29
C ASN A 153 3.74 7.45 7.24
N SER A 154 4.33 6.26 7.20
CA SER A 154 5.33 5.91 6.17
C SER A 154 5.00 4.60 5.45
N THR A 155 5.41 4.54 4.19
CA THR A 155 5.20 3.39 3.31
C THR A 155 6.26 2.30 3.48
N GLY A 156 7.04 2.32 4.57
CA GLY A 156 8.20 1.45 4.70
C GLY A 156 8.49 0.95 6.11
N ILE A 157 9.43 0.03 6.18
CA ILE A 157 9.88 -0.67 7.39
C ILE A 157 10.80 0.24 8.20
N ASP A 158 10.63 0.30 9.52
CA ASP A 158 11.53 1.03 10.42
C ASP A 158 12.54 0.09 11.06
N PHE A 159 13.72 -0.01 10.45
CA PHE A 159 14.80 -0.85 10.95
C PHE A 159 15.33 -0.41 12.32
N ALA A 160 15.00 0.79 12.82
CA ALA A 160 15.28 1.18 14.19
C ALA A 160 14.50 0.35 15.23
N ASN A 161 13.39 -0.25 14.83
CA ASN A 161 12.60 -1.14 15.69
C ASN A 161 12.89 -2.62 15.40
N PHE A 162 13.88 -2.93 14.55
CA PHE A 162 14.26 -4.32 14.29
C PHE A 162 14.94 -4.93 15.52
N SER A 163 14.39 -6.04 15.99
CA SER A 163 14.96 -6.94 16.99
C SER A 163 14.97 -8.34 16.40
N GLY A 164 16.08 -9.05 16.46
CA GLY A 164 16.17 -10.41 15.96
C GLY A 164 17.54 -10.81 15.45
N THR A 165 17.58 -11.77 14.53
CA THR A 165 18.81 -12.44 14.13
C THR A 165 19.11 -12.20 12.65
N LEU A 166 20.38 -11.93 12.36
CA LEU A 166 20.94 -11.86 11.02
C LEU A 166 21.84 -13.06 10.81
N ASN A 167 21.56 -13.84 9.78
CA ASN A 167 22.39 -14.99 9.43
C ASN A 167 23.00 -14.79 8.06
N ILE A 168 24.31 -15.00 7.95
CA ILE A 168 25.02 -14.98 6.67
C ILE A 168 25.09 -16.41 6.15
N HIS A 169 24.68 -16.60 4.91
CA HIS A 169 24.62 -17.89 4.23
C HIS A 169 25.47 -17.86 2.95
N PRO A 170 26.10 -18.98 2.58
CA PRO A 170 26.73 -19.13 1.27
C PRO A 170 25.69 -18.97 0.14
N PHE A 171 26.10 -18.38 -1.00
CA PHE A 171 25.25 -18.21 -2.18
C PHE A 171 24.64 -19.53 -2.66
N GLU A 172 25.45 -20.59 -2.69
CA GLU A 172 25.08 -21.93 -3.16
C GLU A 172 23.93 -22.56 -2.38
N TYR A 173 23.69 -22.10 -1.15
CA TYR A 173 22.62 -22.64 -0.33
C TYR A 173 21.25 -22.34 -0.94
N PHE A 174 21.09 -21.17 -1.56
CA PHE A 174 19.86 -20.74 -2.22
C PHE A 174 19.89 -20.93 -3.74
N PHE A 175 21.08 -21.00 -4.36
CA PHE A 175 21.20 -20.96 -5.82
C PHE A 175 22.17 -22.02 -6.38
N PRO A 176 21.66 -23.19 -6.84
CA PRO A 176 22.44 -23.99 -7.79
C PRO A 176 21.67 -24.73 -8.91
N ASN A 177 22.29 -24.82 -10.10
CA ASN A 177 22.22 -25.98 -11.00
C ASN A 177 23.42 -26.92 -10.75
N GLY A 178 23.30 -27.86 -9.80
CA GLY A 178 23.82 -29.23 -9.94
C GLY A 178 25.31 -29.54 -10.18
N THR A 179 26.28 -28.63 -10.03
CA THR A 179 27.72 -29.02 -10.10
C THR A 179 28.59 -28.37 -9.02
N TYR A 180 28.37 -28.79 -7.77
CA TYR A 180 29.51 -29.05 -6.89
C TYR A 180 29.69 -30.56 -6.79
N ALA A 181 30.89 -31.02 -7.17
CA ALA A 181 31.35 -32.34 -6.75
C ALA A 181 31.19 -32.38 -5.22
N LYS A 182 30.50 -33.41 -4.73
CA LYS A 182 30.08 -33.71 -3.35
C LYS A 182 31.16 -33.63 -2.25
N ASN A 183 32.34 -33.15 -2.53
CA ASN A 183 33.51 -33.32 -1.69
C ASN A 183 34.04 -31.93 -1.32
N ASN A 184 33.48 -31.34 -0.27
CA ASN A 184 34.24 -30.89 0.91
C ASN A 184 33.44 -30.05 1.93
N CYS A 185 32.16 -29.76 1.70
CA CYS A 185 31.29 -29.29 2.78
C CYS A 185 30.01 -30.11 2.71
N THR A 186 29.80 -31.02 3.65
CA THR A 186 28.46 -31.50 3.98
C THR A 186 27.74 -30.28 4.53
N GLY A 187 27.18 -29.45 3.65
CA GLY A 187 26.72 -28.09 3.96
C GLY A 187 25.49 -28.04 4.86
N HIS A 188 25.19 -29.13 5.54
CA HIS A 188 24.14 -29.25 6.52
C HIS A 188 24.74 -29.84 7.80
N ASP A 189 24.29 -29.38 8.96
CA ASP A 189 24.65 -29.94 10.25
C ASP A 189 24.06 -31.35 10.43
N GLU A 190 24.20 -31.91 11.62
CA GLU A 190 23.70 -33.26 11.92
C GLU A 190 22.17 -33.40 11.82
N TYR A 191 21.43 -32.29 11.74
CA TYR A 191 19.97 -32.25 11.61
C TYR A 191 19.50 -31.99 10.18
N GLY A 192 20.43 -31.72 9.25
CA GLY A 192 20.08 -31.37 7.88
C GLY A 192 19.91 -29.87 7.68
N ASP A 193 20.24 -29.04 8.68
CA ASP A 193 20.12 -27.59 8.61
C ASP A 193 21.38 -26.96 8.05
N PRO A 194 21.29 -25.86 7.29
CA PRO A 194 22.44 -25.25 6.62
C PRO A 194 23.45 -24.72 7.63
N ILE A 195 24.74 -24.99 7.40
CA ILE A 195 25.79 -24.42 8.24
C ILE A 195 25.94 -22.93 7.91
N LEU A 196 25.63 -22.08 8.88
CA LEU A 196 25.75 -20.62 8.78
C LEU A 196 27.21 -20.18 8.66
N CYS A 197 27.45 -19.13 7.87
CA CYS A 197 28.73 -18.44 7.83
C CYS A 197 28.99 -17.65 9.12
N ASP A 198 27.95 -16.93 9.56
CA ASP A 198 27.97 -16.05 10.71
C ASP A 198 26.54 -15.81 11.20
N GLU A 199 26.40 -15.48 12.48
CA GLU A 199 25.14 -15.16 13.14
C GLU A 199 25.34 -13.91 14.00
N LEU A 200 24.50 -12.91 13.79
CA LEU A 200 24.47 -11.67 14.56
C LEU A 200 23.09 -11.51 15.18
N ILE A 201 23.04 -11.33 16.50
CA ILE A 201 21.80 -11.04 17.24
C ILE A 201 21.75 -9.53 17.50
N ILE A 202 20.65 -8.90 17.10
CA ILE A 202 20.32 -7.49 17.34
C ILE A 202 19.19 -7.45 18.36
N ASP A 203 19.48 -7.02 19.59
CA ASP A 203 18.47 -6.83 20.64
C ASP A 203 18.09 -5.34 20.72
N SER A 204 16.82 -5.04 20.48
CA SER A 204 16.28 -3.67 20.50
C SER A 204 16.06 -3.10 21.91
N GLY A 205 16.28 -3.87 22.99
CA GLY A 205 15.80 -3.50 24.32
C GLY A 205 16.73 -3.82 25.49
N SER A 206 17.70 -2.94 25.80
CA SER A 206 18.04 -2.68 27.21
C SER A 206 18.82 -1.39 27.45
N ASN A 207 18.10 -0.33 27.82
CA ASN A 207 18.66 0.73 28.65
C ASN A 207 18.48 0.32 30.14
N GLY A 208 19.42 -0.46 30.66
CA GLY A 208 19.81 -0.49 32.08
C GLY A 208 18.94 -1.25 33.09
N SER A 209 19.45 -2.38 33.61
CA SER A 209 19.61 -2.65 35.05
C SER A 209 20.33 -3.99 35.24
N GLY A 210 21.44 -3.97 35.98
CA GLY A 210 22.25 -5.16 36.27
C GLY A 210 21.44 -6.31 36.88
N GLY A 211 21.55 -7.47 36.25
CA GLY A 211 21.02 -8.75 36.74
C GLY A 211 21.99 -9.86 36.35
N VAL A 212 22.85 -10.24 37.29
CA VAL A 212 23.80 -11.34 37.18
C VAL A 212 23.04 -12.67 37.11
N GLY A 213 23.30 -13.50 36.09
CA GLY A 213 22.91 -14.91 36.12
C GLY A 213 23.31 -15.72 34.88
N GLY A 214 24.25 -16.66 35.04
CA GLY A 214 24.50 -17.75 34.09
C GLY A 214 25.92 -17.79 33.54
N GLY A 215 26.86 -18.33 34.32
CA GLY A 215 28.29 -18.19 34.06
C GLY A 215 28.93 -19.21 33.12
N VAL A 216 30.02 -18.79 32.48
CA VAL A 216 31.15 -19.63 32.08
C VAL A 216 32.45 -18.85 32.29
N GLY A 217 33.30 -19.35 33.20
CA GLY A 217 34.76 -19.24 33.28
C GLY A 217 35.51 -17.94 32.91
N GLY A 218 35.66 -17.05 33.90
CA GLY A 218 36.89 -16.36 34.32
C GLY A 218 37.94 -15.84 33.31
N SER A 219 38.03 -14.51 33.20
CA SER A 219 39.28 -13.76 33.01
C SER A 219 39.05 -12.27 33.30
N ASN A 220 39.84 -11.68 34.19
CA ASN A 220 39.73 -10.27 34.62
C ASN A 220 40.28 -9.32 33.55
N ASN A 221 39.42 -8.51 32.93
CA ASN A 221 39.81 -7.34 32.13
C ASN A 221 38.96 -6.11 32.53
N PRO A 222 39.50 -4.88 32.34
CA PRO A 222 38.98 -3.62 32.89
C PRO A 222 37.64 -3.18 32.23
N PRO A 223 36.95 -2.12 32.72
CA PRO A 223 35.50 -2.01 32.62
C PRO A 223 35.02 -1.94 31.18
N TRP A 224 34.23 -2.96 30.83
CA TRP A 224 33.69 -3.25 29.52
C TRP A 224 32.54 -2.29 29.18
N ASP A 225 32.59 -1.74 27.97
CA ASP A 225 31.42 -1.25 27.27
C ASP A 225 30.46 -2.44 27.06
N PRO A 226 29.22 -2.39 27.57
CA PRO A 226 28.30 -3.54 27.55
C PRO A 226 27.84 -3.96 26.14
N TYR A 227 28.30 -3.30 25.06
CA TYR A 227 27.94 -3.65 23.68
C TYR A 227 29.07 -4.27 22.84
N THR A 228 30.27 -4.52 23.38
CA THR A 228 31.38 -5.12 22.60
C THR A 228 31.48 -6.65 22.70
N GLY A 229 30.34 -7.32 22.61
CA GLY A 229 30.28 -8.77 22.38
C GLY A 229 30.54 -9.12 20.92
N TRP A 230 31.81 -9.11 20.50
CA TRP A 230 32.36 -9.94 19.40
C TRP A 230 31.57 -9.99 18.07
N SER A 231 31.27 -8.83 17.48
CA SER A 231 31.48 -8.55 16.05
C SER A 231 31.34 -7.04 15.85
N GLY A 232 32.31 -6.40 15.19
CA GLY A 232 32.35 -4.94 15.02
C GLY A 232 31.39 -4.46 13.94
N THR A 233 30.14 -4.89 13.97
CA THR A 233 29.14 -4.46 12.97
C THR A 233 28.59 -3.10 13.38
N ARG A 234 28.79 -2.11 12.51
CA ARG A 234 28.22 -0.78 12.60
C ARG A 234 27.06 -0.69 11.61
N ILE A 235 25.90 -0.25 12.07
CA ILE A 235 24.75 -0.01 11.21
C ILE A 235 24.64 1.50 11.00
N TYR A 236 24.45 1.93 9.77
CA TYR A 236 24.21 3.34 9.41
C TYR A 236 22.83 3.49 8.77
N HIS A 237 22.15 4.57 9.10
CA HIS A 237 20.95 5.02 8.40
C HIS A 237 21.32 6.23 7.55
N ILE A 238 21.04 6.17 6.25
CA ILE A 238 21.19 7.28 5.31
C ILE A 238 19.80 7.81 4.99
N THR A 239 19.53 9.09 5.26
CA THR A 239 18.23 9.70 4.97
C THR A 239 18.11 10.14 3.51
N PRO A 240 16.89 10.46 3.03
CA PRO A 240 16.70 11.02 1.69
C PRO A 240 17.46 12.32 1.42
N GLN A 241 17.87 13.05 2.46
CA GLN A 241 18.69 14.26 2.37
C GLN A 241 20.19 13.99 2.55
N ASP A 242 20.62 12.73 2.38
CA ASP A 242 21.99 12.24 2.55
C ASP A 242 22.58 12.43 3.96
N GLY A 243 21.74 12.64 4.96
CA GLY A 243 22.15 12.67 6.36
C GLY A 243 22.49 11.26 6.84
N ILE A 244 23.60 11.11 7.58
CA ILE A 244 23.96 9.82 8.17
C ILE A 244 23.88 9.83 9.67
N TYR A 245 23.25 8.78 10.17
CA TYR A 245 23.19 8.44 11.56
C TYR A 245 23.83 7.09 11.77
N ARG A 246 24.80 7.03 12.68
CA ARG A 246 25.23 5.74 13.21
C ARG A 246 24.14 5.22 14.13
N TYR A 247 23.68 4.00 13.87
CA TYR A 247 22.74 3.34 14.74
C TYR A 247 23.41 3.06 16.09
N THR A 248 22.92 3.72 17.11
CA THR A 248 23.01 3.27 18.51
C THR A 248 21.59 2.89 18.91
N SER A 249 21.39 2.09 19.97
CA SER A 249 20.11 1.54 20.44
C SER A 249 18.99 2.56 20.79
N ALA A 250 19.09 3.80 20.32
CA ALA A 250 18.11 4.86 20.49
C ALA A 250 17.94 5.78 19.25
N SER A 251 18.61 5.55 18.11
CA SER A 251 18.47 6.44 16.93
C SER A 251 17.30 5.99 16.05
N THR A 252 16.18 6.71 16.13
CA THR A 252 15.07 6.59 15.17
C THR A 252 15.43 7.32 13.88
N CYS A 253 15.14 6.72 12.73
CA CYS A 253 15.14 7.48 11.49
C CYS A 253 13.98 8.49 11.59
N GLN A 254 14.25 9.80 11.44
CA GLN A 254 13.19 10.83 11.39
C GLN A 254 12.36 10.78 10.10
N HIS A 255 12.71 9.84 9.20
CA HIS A 255 12.02 9.51 7.95
C HIS A 255 11.80 7.99 7.88
N PRO A 256 10.99 7.39 8.78
CA PRO A 256 10.77 5.95 8.79
C PRO A 256 10.36 5.48 7.38
N GLY A 257 10.84 4.30 6.97
CA GLY A 257 10.58 3.76 5.64
C GLY A 257 11.32 4.42 4.46
N GLU A 258 11.91 5.60 4.64
CA GLU A 258 12.69 6.28 3.58
C GLU A 258 14.21 6.17 3.79
N CYS A 259 14.65 5.71 4.97
CA CYS A 259 16.06 5.52 5.29
C CYS A 259 16.67 4.30 4.60
N ILE A 260 17.88 4.45 4.07
CA ILE A 260 18.70 3.34 3.61
C ILE A 260 19.57 2.81 4.75
N ILE A 261 19.51 1.51 4.98
CA ILE A 261 20.25 0.84 6.04
C ILE A 261 21.53 0.25 5.45
N VAL A 262 22.67 0.53 6.08
CA VAL A 262 23.99 0.08 5.63
C VAL A 262 24.72 -0.61 6.75
N HIS A 263 25.04 -1.89 6.58
CA HIS A 263 25.85 -2.66 7.52
C HIS A 263 27.32 -2.54 7.16
N VAL A 264 28.15 -2.21 8.14
CA VAL A 264 29.59 -2.06 7.99
C VAL A 264 30.24 -2.96 9.01
N TYR A 265 30.85 -4.01 8.53
CA TYR A 265 31.54 -4.96 9.38
C TYR A 265 32.99 -4.52 9.55
N ASP A 266 33.36 -4.18 10.78
CA ASP A 266 34.74 -3.86 11.10
C ASP A 266 35.57 -5.13 11.07
N ASN A 267 36.64 -5.10 10.28
CA ASN A 267 37.69 -6.12 10.27
C ASN A 267 38.50 -6.06 11.58
N GLY A 268 37.85 -6.35 12.70
CA GLY A 268 38.45 -6.55 14.01
C GLY A 268 39.05 -7.95 14.08
N SER A 269 40.38 -7.99 14.07
CA SER A 269 41.26 -9.16 13.97
C SER A 269 41.14 -10.21 15.10
N GLY A 270 39.97 -10.81 15.32
CA GLY A 270 39.86 -11.87 16.32
C GLY A 270 38.47 -12.28 16.78
N ALA A 271 37.38 -11.83 16.14
CA ALA A 271 36.10 -12.50 16.37
C ALA A 271 36.26 -13.96 15.94
N SER A 272 36.29 -14.86 16.91
CA SER A 272 36.13 -16.27 16.62
C SER A 272 34.72 -16.41 16.08
N GLN A 273 34.58 -16.33 14.76
CA GLN A 273 33.51 -17.03 14.09
C GLN A 273 33.44 -18.39 14.77
N LYS A 274 32.27 -18.76 15.30
CA LYS A 274 32.03 -20.12 15.75
C LYS A 274 32.24 -21.00 14.51
N ARG A 275 33.49 -21.39 14.26
CA ARG A 275 33.83 -22.37 13.24
C ARG A 275 33.25 -23.67 13.76
N ILE A 276 32.00 -23.92 13.39
CA ILE A 276 31.39 -25.21 13.53
C ILE A 276 32.12 -26.11 12.53
N VAL A 277 33.20 -26.72 13.02
CA VAL A 277 33.97 -27.82 12.43
C VAL A 277 34.87 -27.44 11.22
N ASP A 278 36.14 -27.82 11.33
CA ASP A 278 37.33 -27.34 10.59
C ASP A 278 37.41 -27.57 9.06
N ASP A 279 36.38 -28.06 8.37
CA ASP A 279 36.49 -28.45 6.95
C ASP A 279 35.64 -27.64 5.96
N CYS A 280 34.88 -26.63 6.42
CA CYS A 280 34.20 -25.72 5.49
C CYS A 280 35.13 -24.59 5.07
N ILE A 281 35.30 -24.39 3.75
CA ILE A 281 35.95 -23.17 3.22
C ILE A 281 35.18 -22.01 3.84
N GLY A 282 35.87 -21.29 4.72
CA GLY A 282 35.28 -20.22 5.51
C GLY A 282 34.64 -19.20 4.59
N CYS A 283 33.53 -18.64 5.04
CA CYS A 283 32.94 -17.50 4.40
C CYS A 283 33.92 -16.32 4.56
N ASP A 284 34.89 -16.19 3.64
CA ASP A 284 35.76 -15.02 3.45
C ASP A 284 34.96 -13.82 2.88
N VAL A 285 33.73 -13.68 3.38
CA VAL A 285 32.59 -13.12 2.65
C VAL A 285 32.38 -11.64 2.99
N ILE A 286 33.00 -11.16 4.07
CA ILE A 286 32.80 -9.80 4.51
C ILE A 286 33.94 -8.92 3.99
N GLN A 287 33.77 -8.44 2.76
CA GLN A 287 34.68 -7.46 2.17
C GLN A 287 34.38 -6.06 2.73
N PRO A 288 35.39 -5.19 2.86
CA PRO A 288 35.18 -3.79 3.21
C PRO A 288 34.28 -3.10 2.17
N GLY A 289 33.33 -2.33 2.66
CA GLY A 289 32.29 -1.66 1.87
C GLY A 289 30.95 -1.80 2.57
N GLY A 290 30.15 -0.74 2.60
CA GLY A 290 28.84 -0.79 3.25
C GLY A 290 27.92 -1.79 2.53
N VAL A 291 27.25 -2.66 3.28
CA VAL A 291 26.31 -3.66 2.78
C VAL A 291 24.88 -3.11 2.90
N PRO A 292 24.20 -2.80 1.79
CA PRO A 292 22.84 -2.30 1.85
C PRO A 292 21.86 -3.38 2.31
N VAL A 293 20.94 -3.02 3.21
CA VAL A 293 19.73 -3.82 3.48
C VAL A 293 18.64 -3.34 2.53
N ASN A 294 18.18 -4.24 1.67
CA ASN A 294 17.06 -3.97 0.79
C ASN A 294 15.78 -4.43 1.49
N THR A 295 15.11 -3.47 2.14
CA THR A 295 13.87 -3.63 2.90
C THR A 295 12.64 -3.40 2.03
N THR A 296 12.73 -3.62 0.71
CA THR A 296 11.59 -3.52 -0.21
C THR A 296 10.40 -4.39 0.28
N PRO A 297 9.19 -4.15 -0.23
CA PRO A 297 7.97 -4.62 0.40
C PRO A 297 7.73 -6.15 0.43
N SER A 298 8.65 -6.96 -0.09
CA SER A 298 8.47 -8.41 -0.10
C SER A 298 8.40 -9.02 1.31
N LEU A 299 8.91 -8.34 2.35
CA LEU A 299 8.72 -8.81 3.73
C LEU A 299 7.24 -8.99 4.06
N TYR A 300 6.37 -8.06 3.64
CA TYR A 300 4.93 -8.20 3.86
C TYR A 300 4.38 -9.46 3.20
N ALA A 301 4.82 -9.75 1.97
CA ALA A 301 4.41 -10.94 1.23
C ALA A 301 4.90 -12.23 1.91
N GLY A 302 6.13 -12.25 2.43
CA GLY A 302 6.67 -13.37 3.21
C GLY A 302 5.88 -13.64 4.49
N ILE A 303 5.61 -12.58 5.27
CA ILE A 303 4.83 -12.68 6.52
C ILE A 303 3.40 -13.15 6.22
N LEU A 304 2.79 -12.58 5.18
CA LEU A 304 1.47 -12.98 4.73
C LEU A 304 1.45 -14.47 4.33
N ASN A 305 2.46 -14.94 3.59
CA ASN A 305 2.57 -16.34 3.21
C ASN A 305 2.62 -17.26 4.44
N THR A 306 3.44 -16.91 5.44
CA THR A 306 3.51 -17.67 6.70
C THR A 306 2.15 -17.71 7.39
N LYS A 307 1.42 -16.58 7.46
CA LYS A 307 0.07 -16.55 8.05
C LYS A 307 -0.94 -17.38 7.26
N LEU A 308 -0.72 -17.54 5.96
CA LEU A 308 -1.49 -18.41 5.07
C LEU A 308 -0.90 -19.83 4.99
N ASP A 309 -0.14 -20.26 5.99
CA ASP A 309 0.42 -21.61 6.11
C ASP A 309 1.31 -22.02 4.92
N ASN A 310 2.05 -21.05 4.37
CA ASN A 310 2.95 -21.18 3.23
C ASN A 310 2.30 -21.73 1.95
N ILE A 311 1.00 -21.48 1.76
CA ILE A 311 0.24 -21.98 0.61
C ILE A 311 0.41 -21.14 -0.67
N LEU A 312 0.94 -19.91 -0.58
CA LEU A 312 1.06 -19.04 -1.74
C LEU A 312 2.12 -19.58 -2.70
N ASN A 313 1.77 -19.61 -4.00
CA ASN A 313 2.72 -19.94 -5.04
C ASN A 313 3.59 -18.72 -5.40
N THR A 314 4.61 -18.94 -6.23
CA THR A 314 5.57 -17.90 -6.59
C THR A 314 5.03 -16.75 -7.41
N TYR A 315 4.01 -16.98 -8.24
CA TYR A 315 3.34 -15.89 -8.96
C TYR A 315 2.60 -14.98 -7.99
N GLN A 316 1.90 -15.56 -7.01
CA GLN A 316 1.20 -14.80 -5.95
C GLN A 316 2.19 -14.02 -5.09
N LEU A 317 3.31 -14.63 -4.69
CA LEU A 317 4.36 -13.96 -3.92
C LEU A 317 5.02 -12.82 -4.69
N SER A 318 5.34 -13.03 -5.96
CA SER A 318 5.91 -12.01 -6.85
C SER A 318 4.94 -10.84 -7.02
N PHE A 319 3.67 -11.15 -7.28
CA PHE A 319 2.61 -10.17 -7.39
C PHE A 319 2.47 -9.33 -6.12
N LEU A 320 2.38 -9.95 -4.95
CA LEU A 320 2.26 -9.26 -3.66
C LEU A 320 3.49 -8.40 -3.33
N SER A 321 4.69 -8.89 -3.65
CA SER A 321 5.94 -8.13 -3.45
C SER A 321 5.98 -6.85 -4.28
N SER A 322 5.41 -6.90 -5.49
CA SER A 322 5.31 -5.76 -6.40
C SER A 322 4.16 -4.81 -6.05
N ASN A 323 3.25 -5.23 -5.17
CA ASN A 323 2.03 -4.49 -4.78
C ASN A 323 1.97 -4.30 -3.25
N SER A 324 2.98 -3.61 -2.73
CA SER A 324 3.25 -3.43 -1.31
C SER A 324 2.08 -2.91 -0.46
N SER A 325 1.48 -1.81 -0.88
CA SER A 325 0.36 -1.17 -0.18
C SER A 325 -0.82 -2.12 -0.05
N MET A 326 -1.11 -2.86 -1.12
CA MET A 326 -2.17 -3.87 -1.13
C MET A 326 -1.80 -5.07 -0.25
N CYS A 327 -0.56 -5.56 -0.32
CA CYS A 327 -0.09 -6.63 0.56
C CYS A 327 -0.21 -6.25 2.05
N GLN A 328 0.08 -4.99 2.39
CA GLN A 328 -0.09 -4.45 3.74
C GLN A 328 -1.58 -4.40 4.15
N GLN A 329 -2.48 -4.00 3.25
CA GLN A 329 -3.93 -4.04 3.51
C GLN A 329 -4.42 -5.47 3.78
N ILE A 330 -3.96 -6.44 2.97
CA ILE A 330 -4.26 -7.86 3.16
C ILE A 330 -3.71 -8.35 4.51
N LEU A 331 -2.47 -7.96 4.84
CA LEU A 331 -1.81 -8.32 6.09
C LEU A 331 -2.58 -7.77 7.31
N ASN A 332 -3.02 -6.51 7.24
CA ASN A 332 -3.84 -5.90 8.29
C ASN A 332 -5.17 -6.64 8.46
N PHE A 333 -5.80 -7.03 7.35
CA PHE A 333 -7.03 -7.83 7.38
C PHE A 333 -6.83 -9.19 8.02
N ILE A 334 -5.79 -9.94 7.62
CA ILE A 334 -5.56 -11.28 8.18
C ILE A 334 -5.14 -11.21 9.65
N ASN A 335 -4.44 -10.16 10.07
CA ASN A 335 -4.13 -9.92 11.50
C ASN A 335 -5.40 -9.71 12.34
N ALA A 336 -6.41 -9.02 11.79
CA ALA A 336 -7.70 -8.85 12.45
C ALA A 336 -8.60 -10.10 12.35
N ASN A 337 -8.32 -11.00 11.40
CA ASN A 337 -9.15 -12.15 11.06
C ASN A 337 -8.34 -13.46 10.95
N ASP A 338 -7.44 -13.71 11.90
CA ASP A 338 -6.53 -14.88 11.87
C ASP A 338 -7.26 -16.18 12.23
N ASN A 339 -8.09 -16.64 11.28
CA ASN A 339 -8.88 -17.86 11.34
C ASN A 339 -9.05 -18.44 9.92
N ASP A 340 -9.49 -19.70 9.82
CA ASP A 340 -9.59 -20.41 8.53
C ASP A 340 -10.48 -19.69 7.50
N GLU A 341 -11.50 -18.95 7.93
CA GLU A 341 -12.39 -18.19 7.04
C GLU A 341 -11.68 -16.95 6.48
N GLY A 342 -11.00 -16.20 7.32
CA GLY A 342 -10.16 -15.07 6.91
C GLY A 342 -9.04 -15.50 5.97
N LYS A 343 -8.36 -16.62 6.25
CA LYS A 343 -7.35 -17.20 5.35
C LYS A 343 -7.94 -17.57 3.99
N ARG A 344 -9.08 -18.28 3.95
CA ARG A 344 -9.75 -18.62 2.68
C ARG A 344 -10.18 -17.39 1.89
N PHE A 345 -10.72 -16.38 2.56
CA PHE A 345 -11.08 -15.12 1.93
C PHE A 345 -9.86 -14.46 1.28
N VAL A 346 -8.76 -14.33 2.02
CA VAL A 346 -7.52 -13.73 1.51
C VAL A 346 -6.99 -14.49 0.31
N LEU A 347 -6.98 -15.81 0.33
CA LEU A 347 -6.50 -16.62 -0.80
C LEU A 347 -7.32 -16.37 -2.06
N ARG A 348 -8.66 -16.39 -1.95
CA ARG A 348 -9.55 -16.06 -3.06
C ARG A 348 -9.35 -14.61 -3.53
N ALA A 349 -9.15 -13.69 -2.59
CA ALA A 349 -8.94 -12.29 -2.91
C ALA A 349 -7.64 -12.07 -3.70
N ILE A 350 -6.54 -12.72 -3.29
CA ILE A 350 -5.27 -12.64 -4.03
C ILE A 350 -5.45 -13.15 -5.46
N GLU A 351 -6.10 -14.31 -5.64
CA GLU A 351 -6.37 -14.88 -6.97
C GLU A 351 -7.23 -13.96 -7.82
N GLY A 352 -8.37 -13.50 -7.29
CA GLY A 352 -9.26 -12.62 -8.04
C GLY A 352 -8.61 -11.28 -8.39
N ILE A 353 -7.83 -10.66 -7.48
CA ILE A 353 -7.11 -9.42 -7.81
C ILE A 353 -6.10 -9.64 -8.93
N MET A 354 -5.36 -10.75 -8.93
CA MET A 354 -4.45 -11.10 -10.03
C MET A 354 -5.19 -11.28 -11.36
N GLU A 355 -6.47 -11.66 -11.31
CA GLU A 355 -7.37 -11.78 -12.46
C GLU A 355 -8.12 -10.47 -12.79
N GLY A 356 -7.88 -9.39 -12.03
CA GLY A 356 -8.49 -8.07 -12.22
C GLY A 356 -9.79 -7.83 -11.45
N GLU A 357 -10.20 -8.74 -10.57
CA GLU A 357 -11.33 -8.54 -9.65
C GLU A 357 -10.94 -7.59 -8.50
N PHE A 358 -11.89 -6.78 -8.02
CA PHE A 358 -11.65 -5.89 -6.89
C PHE A 358 -12.11 -6.52 -5.57
N PHE A 359 -11.28 -6.43 -4.53
CA PHE A 359 -11.60 -6.86 -3.17
C PHE A 359 -11.40 -5.70 -2.19
N SER A 360 -12.40 -5.46 -1.33
CA SER A 360 -12.29 -4.52 -0.22
C SER A 360 -12.00 -5.26 1.08
N PHE A 361 -10.81 -5.05 1.63
CA PHE A 361 -10.39 -5.60 2.92
C PHE A 361 -10.93 -4.81 4.13
N ASN A 362 -11.54 -3.64 3.89
CA ASN A 362 -12.11 -2.77 4.93
C ASN A 362 -13.58 -3.09 5.26
N SER A 363 -14.28 -3.88 4.44
CA SER A 363 -15.73 -4.08 4.55
C SER A 363 -16.16 -5.42 5.16
N ILE A 364 -15.24 -6.30 5.53
CA ILE A 364 -15.56 -7.61 6.10
C ILE A 364 -15.64 -7.51 7.62
N LEU A 365 -16.67 -6.81 8.06
CA LEU A 365 -17.38 -7.12 9.30
C LEU A 365 -18.87 -7.43 9.03
N VAL A 366 -19.31 -7.46 7.77
CA VAL A 366 -20.73 -7.60 7.41
C VAL A 366 -20.95 -8.56 6.25
N SER A 367 -20.69 -9.86 6.47
CA SER A 367 -21.35 -11.02 5.84
C SER A 367 -20.44 -12.22 6.13
N GLU A 368 -20.71 -13.07 7.11
CA GLU A 368 -21.52 -14.28 6.88
C GLU A 368 -22.12 -14.88 8.17
N ARG A 369 -22.19 -14.13 9.28
CA ARG A 369 -22.89 -14.58 10.50
C ARG A 369 -24.19 -13.80 10.74
N ASN A 370 -25.30 -14.36 10.24
CA ASN A 370 -26.62 -14.45 10.88
C ASN A 370 -27.77 -14.36 9.86
N TYR A 371 -27.99 -15.44 9.10
CA TYR A 371 -29.36 -15.87 8.86
C TYR A 371 -29.86 -16.54 10.14
N THR A 372 -30.38 -15.76 11.10
CA THR A 372 -31.49 -16.17 11.98
C THR A 372 -31.87 -15.08 12.98
N THR A 373 -33.16 -14.75 12.93
CA THR A 373 -34.05 -14.19 13.96
C THR A 373 -33.92 -12.69 14.31
N ASN A 374 -34.89 -11.95 13.79
CA ASN A 374 -35.68 -10.91 14.48
C ASN A 374 -34.91 -9.92 15.35
N ASN A 375 -34.29 -8.95 14.70
CA ASN A 375 -34.39 -7.56 15.12
C ASN A 375 -34.13 -6.68 13.89
N GLU A 376 -35.15 -5.92 13.50
CA GLU A 376 -35.08 -4.96 12.41
C GLU A 376 -33.96 -3.95 12.67
N VAL A 377 -32.84 -4.10 11.96
CA VAL A 377 -32.03 -2.96 11.56
C VAL A 377 -32.43 -2.69 10.12
N VAL A 378 -33.37 -1.76 9.96
CA VAL A 378 -33.56 -1.05 8.71
C VAL A 378 -32.26 -0.31 8.46
N VAL A 379 -31.45 -0.77 7.51
CA VAL A 379 -30.41 0.08 6.90
C VAL A 379 -31.16 1.01 5.95
N PRO A 380 -31.22 2.32 6.22
CA PRO A 380 -31.61 3.27 5.20
C PRO A 380 -30.30 3.55 4.40
N PHE A 381 -30.29 3.55 3.07
CA PHE A 381 -30.47 4.76 2.25
C PHE A 381 -29.87 4.46 0.85
N PRO A 382 -30.37 5.10 -0.21
CA PRO A 382 -29.79 5.06 -1.56
C PRO A 382 -28.65 6.12 -1.72
N LEU A 383 -27.55 5.80 -2.46
CA LEU A 383 -26.38 6.65 -2.83
C LEU A 383 -26.07 6.88 -4.39
N ILE A 384 -25.95 8.12 -4.95
CA ILE A 384 -25.29 8.57 -6.21
C ILE A 384 -23.82 8.58 -5.90
N LYS A 385 -23.29 7.38 -6.02
CA LYS A 385 -21.89 7.05 -5.87
C LYS A 385 -21.53 6.09 -6.99
N TYR A 386 -20.24 5.99 -7.24
CA TYR A 386 -19.73 4.82 -7.94
C TYR A 386 -20.00 3.55 -7.12
N PRO A 387 -20.05 2.37 -7.78
CA PRO A 387 -20.05 1.10 -7.09
C PRO A 387 -18.95 1.09 -6.02
N ILE A 388 -19.26 0.61 -4.81
CA ILE A 388 -18.37 0.77 -3.65
C ILE A 388 -16.99 0.14 -3.88
N ASP A 389 -16.96 -0.91 -4.70
CA ASP A 389 -15.80 -1.65 -5.19
C ASP A 389 -15.04 -0.94 -6.32
N LYS A 390 -15.63 0.06 -6.98
CA LYS A 390 -15.04 0.79 -8.10
C LYS A 390 -14.68 2.25 -7.79
N VAL A 391 -14.92 2.74 -6.56
CA VAL A 391 -14.70 4.16 -6.21
C VAL A 391 -13.29 4.62 -6.56
N LEU A 392 -12.24 3.99 -6.03
CA LEU A 392 -10.86 4.42 -6.30
C LEU A 392 -10.49 4.31 -7.79
N LEU A 393 -10.98 3.25 -8.46
CA LEU A 393 -10.74 3.04 -9.88
C LEU A 393 -11.37 4.15 -10.71
N TYR A 394 -12.65 4.46 -10.49
CA TYR A 394 -13.38 5.46 -11.25
C TYR A 394 -12.89 6.87 -10.93
N GLU A 395 -12.48 7.15 -9.69
CA GLU A 395 -11.83 8.42 -9.35
C GLU A 395 -10.49 8.62 -10.10
N GLN A 396 -9.76 7.53 -10.35
CA GLN A 396 -8.49 7.57 -11.10
C GLN A 396 -8.70 7.58 -12.62
N GLN A 397 -9.64 6.78 -13.13
CA GLN A 397 -9.90 6.63 -14.56
C GLN A 397 -10.74 7.78 -15.12
N TYR A 398 -11.65 8.31 -14.31
CA TYR A 398 -12.61 9.33 -14.72
C TYR A 398 -12.54 10.58 -13.82
N PRO A 399 -11.36 11.23 -13.71
CA PRO A 399 -11.15 12.34 -12.79
C PRO A 399 -12.02 13.57 -13.10
N LYS A 400 -12.32 13.89 -14.37
CA LYS A 400 -13.17 15.04 -14.71
C LYS A 400 -14.62 14.78 -14.34
N LEU A 401 -15.15 13.60 -14.68
CA LEU A 401 -16.50 13.19 -14.29
C LEU A 401 -16.63 13.14 -12.76
N THR A 402 -15.63 12.57 -12.09
CA THR A 402 -15.56 12.51 -10.62
C THR A 402 -15.63 13.90 -10.00
N GLU A 403 -14.82 14.84 -10.51
CA GLU A 403 -14.81 16.23 -10.04
C GLU A 403 -16.17 16.90 -10.23
N TYR A 404 -16.82 16.67 -11.38
CA TYR A 404 -18.17 17.16 -11.65
C TYR A 404 -19.20 16.57 -10.66
N LEU A 405 -19.20 15.26 -10.44
CA LEU A 405 -20.13 14.60 -9.53
C LEU A 405 -19.91 15.02 -8.07
N LYS A 406 -18.67 15.21 -7.63
CA LYS A 406 -18.35 15.66 -6.27
C LYS A 406 -18.72 17.11 -6.02
N ASN A 407 -18.43 17.98 -6.99
CA ASN A 407 -18.39 19.42 -6.72
C ASN A 407 -19.41 20.25 -7.51
N GLN A 408 -20.01 19.72 -8.57
CA GLN A 408 -21.00 20.44 -9.40
C GLN A 408 -22.40 19.83 -9.28
N MET A 409 -22.55 18.50 -9.36
CA MET A 409 -23.87 17.85 -9.24
C MET A 409 -24.62 18.25 -7.95
N PRO A 410 -23.99 18.35 -6.76
CA PRO A 410 -24.70 18.77 -5.55
C PRO A 410 -25.26 20.19 -5.60
N LYS A 411 -24.74 21.05 -6.48
CA LYS A 411 -25.28 22.40 -6.69
C LYS A 411 -26.61 22.37 -7.44
N VAL A 412 -26.86 21.32 -8.25
CA VAL A 412 -28.12 21.12 -8.98
C VAL A 412 -29.30 20.99 -8.02
N ALA A 413 -29.09 20.41 -6.84
CA ALA A 413 -30.10 20.34 -5.76
C ALA A 413 -30.63 21.71 -5.32
N GLY A 414 -29.89 22.79 -5.60
CA GLY A 414 -30.31 24.17 -5.33
C GLY A 414 -31.21 24.79 -6.41
N ILE A 415 -31.35 24.15 -7.57
CA ILE A 415 -32.08 24.69 -8.73
C ILE A 415 -33.53 24.20 -8.68
N SER A 416 -34.43 25.05 -8.18
CA SER A 416 -35.84 24.67 -7.98
C SER A 416 -36.50 24.16 -9.26
N LYS A 417 -36.21 24.76 -10.42
CA LYS A 417 -36.76 24.32 -11.71
C LYS A 417 -36.49 22.84 -12.00
N ILE A 418 -35.31 22.34 -11.63
CA ILE A 418 -34.92 20.93 -11.82
C ILE A 418 -35.61 20.06 -10.78
N VAL A 419 -35.46 20.39 -9.49
CA VAL A 419 -36.00 19.56 -8.39
C VAL A 419 -37.53 19.50 -8.42
N ASP A 420 -38.21 20.60 -8.76
CA ASP A 420 -39.66 20.65 -8.90
C ASP A 420 -40.13 19.83 -10.11
N ALA A 421 -39.35 19.78 -11.19
CA ALA A 421 -39.67 18.96 -12.36
C ALA A 421 -39.54 17.46 -12.05
N ILE A 422 -38.45 17.05 -11.39
CA ILE A 422 -38.27 15.68 -10.91
C ILE A 422 -39.42 15.30 -9.98
N HIS A 423 -39.72 16.13 -8.96
CA HIS A 423 -40.82 15.87 -8.03
C HIS A 423 -42.17 15.67 -8.74
N GLU A 424 -42.48 16.49 -9.74
CA GLU A 424 -43.73 16.36 -10.48
C GLU A 424 -43.82 15.07 -11.30
N LEU A 425 -42.68 14.59 -11.83
CA LEU A 425 -42.62 13.42 -12.70
C LEU A 425 -42.46 12.11 -11.94
N THR A 426 -41.86 12.12 -10.75
CA THR A 426 -41.57 10.90 -9.98
C THR A 426 -42.35 10.80 -8.67
N ASN A 427 -42.94 11.91 -8.22
CA ASN A 427 -43.57 12.06 -6.91
C ASN A 427 -42.60 11.87 -5.70
N ILE A 428 -41.29 11.78 -5.92
CA ILE A 428 -40.28 11.76 -4.84
C ILE A 428 -40.32 13.09 -4.08
N PRO A 429 -40.34 13.11 -2.73
CA PRO A 429 -40.28 14.36 -1.97
C PRO A 429 -39.06 15.22 -2.35
N ILE A 430 -39.27 16.53 -2.49
CA ILE A 430 -38.19 17.51 -2.79
C ILE A 430 -36.99 17.38 -1.85
N THR A 431 -37.21 17.03 -0.58
CA THR A 431 -36.12 16.82 0.39
C THR A 431 -35.25 15.64 0.03
N ASP A 432 -35.86 14.58 -0.52
CA ASP A 432 -35.18 13.33 -0.82
C ASP A 432 -34.42 13.49 -2.14
N ILE A 433 -35.01 14.13 -3.15
CA ILE A 433 -34.29 14.53 -4.39
C ILE A 433 -33.05 15.37 -4.05
N LYS A 434 -33.16 16.33 -3.12
CA LYS A 434 -32.00 17.16 -2.73
C LYS A 434 -30.95 16.38 -1.95
N ASN A 435 -31.33 15.34 -1.24
CA ASN A 435 -30.38 14.46 -0.58
C ASN A 435 -29.70 13.59 -1.62
N ASP A 436 -30.48 12.95 -2.50
CA ASP A 436 -30.03 12.06 -3.58
C ASP A 436 -29.16 12.74 -4.63
N LEU A 437 -29.10 14.07 -4.69
CA LEU A 437 -28.18 14.77 -5.61
C LEU A 437 -26.84 15.15 -4.94
N LYS A 438 -26.64 14.83 -3.65
CA LYS A 438 -25.35 15.02 -2.99
C LYS A 438 -24.39 13.91 -3.43
N TRP A 439 -23.11 14.24 -3.47
CA TRP A 439 -22.09 13.23 -3.70
C TRP A 439 -22.17 12.14 -2.64
N GLY A 440 -22.30 10.91 -3.10
CA GLY A 440 -22.43 9.77 -2.23
C GLY A 440 -23.87 9.47 -1.78
N GLU A 441 -24.93 10.10 -2.29
CA GLU A 441 -26.36 9.97 -1.90
C GLU A 441 -27.27 9.82 -3.15
N GLY A 442 -28.31 8.95 -3.25
CA GLY A 442 -29.15 8.59 -4.46
C GLY A 442 -28.93 7.22 -5.23
N PRO A 443 -29.03 7.04 -6.56
CA PRO A 443 -28.76 5.71 -7.19
C PRO A 443 -27.31 5.47 -7.64
N ILE A 444 -26.83 4.22 -7.62
CA ILE A 444 -25.45 3.86 -8.00
C ILE A 444 -25.20 4.19 -9.47
N LEU A 445 -24.15 4.96 -9.75
CA LEU A 445 -23.75 5.31 -11.12
C LEU A 445 -22.71 4.33 -11.65
N GLU A 446 -23.10 3.44 -12.55
CA GLU A 446 -22.23 2.45 -13.18
C GLU A 446 -21.84 2.85 -14.60
N ILE A 447 -20.54 2.98 -14.84
CA ILE A 447 -19.99 3.26 -16.17
C ILE A 447 -19.71 1.91 -16.85
N THR A 448 -20.34 1.68 -18.00
CA THR A 448 -20.24 0.43 -18.79
C THR A 448 -20.49 0.72 -20.26
N GLN A 449 -20.13 -0.20 -21.15
CA GLN A 449 -20.52 -0.12 -22.56
C GLN A 449 -22.02 -0.41 -22.70
N LEU A 450 -22.79 0.51 -23.29
CA LEU A 450 -24.23 0.37 -23.53
C LEU A 450 -24.58 -0.17 -24.92
N ASP A 451 -23.62 -0.26 -25.84
CA ASP A 451 -23.77 -0.90 -27.15
C ASP A 451 -24.41 -2.29 -27.05
N ASN A 452 -25.70 -2.39 -27.38
CA ASN A 452 -26.49 -3.62 -27.26
C ASN A 452 -26.42 -4.30 -25.86
N PHE A 453 -26.16 -3.52 -24.80
CA PHE A 453 -26.15 -4.00 -23.42
C PHE A 453 -27.44 -4.73 -23.04
N VAL A 454 -28.60 -4.17 -23.39
CA VAL A 454 -29.88 -4.87 -23.39
C VAL A 454 -30.38 -5.02 -24.83
N PRO A 455 -30.35 -6.24 -25.42
CA PRO A 455 -30.69 -6.44 -26.82
C PRO A 455 -32.08 -5.90 -27.21
N GLY A 456 -32.10 -4.92 -28.11
CA GLY A 456 -33.32 -4.30 -28.62
C GLY A 456 -33.88 -3.19 -27.73
N VAL A 457 -33.18 -2.81 -26.68
CA VAL A 457 -33.50 -1.66 -25.80
C VAL A 457 -32.39 -0.62 -25.88
N THR A 458 -31.13 -1.02 -25.72
CA THR A 458 -29.98 -0.13 -25.90
C THR A 458 -29.29 -0.38 -27.25
N ASP A 459 -28.68 0.66 -27.80
CA ASP A 459 -27.98 0.70 -29.08
C ASP A 459 -26.74 1.62 -29.00
N GLU A 460 -26.09 1.86 -30.15
CA GLU A 460 -24.88 2.68 -30.26
C GLU A 460 -25.09 4.18 -29.96
N ASP A 461 -26.35 4.63 -29.86
CA ASP A 461 -26.70 6.01 -29.54
C ASP A 461 -27.09 6.17 -28.06
N SER A 462 -27.11 5.09 -27.27
CA SER A 462 -27.54 5.09 -25.88
C SER A 462 -26.47 5.67 -24.97
N ALA A 463 -26.68 6.87 -24.43
CA ALA A 463 -25.73 7.54 -23.52
C ALA A 463 -25.96 7.19 -22.04
N GLY A 464 -27.18 6.80 -21.68
CA GLY A 464 -27.58 6.41 -20.34
C GLY A 464 -28.66 5.34 -20.39
N PHE A 465 -28.82 4.61 -19.29
CA PHE A 465 -29.87 3.60 -19.16
C PHE A 465 -30.24 3.34 -17.70
N PHE A 466 -31.54 3.21 -17.44
CA PHE A 466 -32.08 2.69 -16.19
C PHE A 466 -32.74 1.32 -16.43
N ASP A 467 -32.38 0.33 -15.61
CA ASP A 467 -32.88 -1.04 -15.70
C ASP A 467 -33.76 -1.37 -14.48
N ASP A 468 -35.03 -1.70 -14.72
CA ASP A 468 -35.97 -2.08 -13.68
C ASP A 468 -35.61 -3.38 -12.94
N ASN A 469 -34.72 -4.19 -13.53
CA ASN A 469 -34.16 -5.41 -12.94
C ASN A 469 -32.99 -5.13 -11.99
N THR A 470 -32.35 -3.96 -12.11
CA THR A 470 -31.29 -3.48 -11.21
C THR A 470 -31.61 -2.05 -10.75
N PRO A 471 -32.73 -1.85 -10.05
CA PRO A 471 -33.34 -0.54 -9.85
C PRO A 471 -32.55 0.37 -8.92
N GLU A 472 -31.47 -0.11 -8.31
CA GLU A 472 -30.54 0.71 -7.56
C GLU A 472 -29.47 1.38 -8.43
N ARG A 473 -29.46 1.14 -9.75
CA ARG A 473 -28.39 1.55 -10.68
C ARG A 473 -28.90 2.46 -11.78
N ILE A 474 -28.05 3.41 -12.14
CA ILE A 474 -28.08 4.17 -13.38
C ILE A 474 -26.81 3.80 -14.14
N TYR A 475 -26.95 3.45 -15.40
CA TYR A 475 -25.82 3.16 -16.28
C TYR A 475 -25.49 4.38 -17.13
N LEU A 476 -24.21 4.67 -17.27
CA LEU A 476 -23.66 5.63 -18.21
C LEU A 476 -22.80 4.91 -19.23
N ASP A 477 -22.91 5.31 -20.48
CA ASP A 477 -22.10 4.76 -21.53
C ASP A 477 -20.63 5.21 -21.41
N VAL A 478 -19.73 4.24 -21.46
CA VAL A 478 -18.30 4.44 -21.26
C VAL A 478 -17.64 5.27 -22.38
N ASP A 479 -18.19 5.28 -23.59
CA ASP A 479 -17.59 6.02 -24.71
C ASP A 479 -17.75 7.53 -24.51
N TYR A 480 -18.91 8.00 -24.04
CA TYR A 480 -19.10 9.41 -23.69
C TYR A 480 -18.27 9.85 -22.47
N VAL A 481 -18.09 8.96 -21.49
CA VAL A 481 -17.20 9.22 -20.36
C VAL A 481 -15.75 9.31 -20.84
N ASN A 482 -15.31 8.39 -21.69
CA ASN A 482 -13.98 8.42 -22.28
C ASN A 482 -13.74 9.68 -23.12
N ASP A 483 -14.74 10.13 -23.89
CA ASP A 483 -14.67 11.37 -24.66
C ASP A 483 -14.51 12.60 -23.76
N LEU A 484 -15.15 12.63 -22.59
CA LEU A 484 -14.94 13.68 -21.60
C LEU A 484 -13.49 13.66 -21.06
N GLU A 485 -13.02 12.50 -20.64
CA GLU A 485 -11.72 12.36 -19.98
C GLU A 485 -10.54 12.57 -20.94
N GLN A 486 -10.66 12.05 -22.17
CA GLN A 486 -9.65 12.15 -23.22
C GLN A 486 -9.83 13.40 -24.09
N GLY A 487 -10.97 14.09 -23.94
CA GLY A 487 -11.36 15.26 -24.71
C GLY A 487 -10.33 16.38 -24.68
N THR A 488 -10.35 17.19 -25.74
CA THR A 488 -9.41 18.29 -25.93
C THR A 488 -9.45 19.29 -24.76
N THR A 489 -8.39 20.08 -24.58
CA THR A 489 -8.35 21.17 -23.58
C THR A 489 -9.26 22.37 -23.92
N ASP A 490 -10.09 22.26 -24.97
CA ASP A 490 -11.05 23.30 -25.36
C ASP A 490 -12.26 23.28 -24.41
N GLN A 491 -12.24 24.20 -23.44
CA GLN A 491 -13.24 24.32 -22.38
C GLN A 491 -14.70 24.32 -22.89
N PRO A 492 -15.07 25.04 -23.97
CA PRO A 492 -16.37 24.92 -24.61
C PRO A 492 -16.88 23.50 -24.91
N ILE A 493 -16.00 22.60 -25.37
CA ILE A 493 -16.37 21.22 -25.71
C ILE A 493 -16.51 20.38 -24.43
N GLU A 494 -15.59 20.59 -23.49
CA GLU A 494 -15.65 19.95 -22.16
C GLU A 494 -16.93 20.34 -21.40
N ASP A 495 -17.28 21.63 -21.40
CA ASP A 495 -18.51 22.15 -20.79
C ASP A 495 -19.76 21.56 -21.44
N GLU A 496 -19.75 21.37 -22.75
CA GLU A 496 -20.84 20.73 -23.50
C GLU A 496 -21.02 19.27 -23.11
N LEU A 497 -19.93 18.49 -23.08
CA LEU A 497 -19.96 17.07 -22.70
C LEU A 497 -20.36 16.89 -21.23
N LEU A 498 -19.85 17.73 -20.32
CA LEU A 498 -20.27 17.73 -18.91
C LEU A 498 -21.75 18.06 -18.75
N PHE A 499 -22.25 19.06 -19.50
CA PHE A 499 -23.67 19.41 -19.49
C PHE A 499 -24.55 18.26 -20.02
N PHE A 500 -24.11 17.59 -21.08
CA PHE A 500 -24.79 16.43 -21.64
C PHE A 500 -24.84 15.28 -20.63
N LEU A 501 -23.69 14.80 -20.13
CA LEU A 501 -23.61 13.71 -19.16
C LEU A 501 -24.37 14.03 -17.86
N GLY A 502 -24.28 15.27 -17.37
CA GLY A 502 -25.05 15.71 -16.21
C GLY A 502 -26.55 15.67 -16.45
N THR A 503 -27.01 15.98 -17.65
CA THR A 503 -28.42 15.88 -18.04
C THR A 503 -28.86 14.42 -18.17
N THR A 504 -28.04 13.56 -18.77
CA THR A 504 -28.28 12.12 -18.87
C THR A 504 -28.44 11.47 -17.50
N ILE A 505 -27.58 11.79 -16.52
CA ILE A 505 -27.74 11.25 -15.16
C ILE A 505 -29.08 11.66 -14.55
N LEU A 506 -29.52 12.91 -14.76
CA LEU A 506 -30.80 13.39 -14.25
C LEU A 506 -31.98 12.76 -14.99
N HIS A 507 -31.84 12.48 -16.29
CA HIS A 507 -32.80 11.74 -17.11
C HIS A 507 -33.04 10.35 -16.51
N GLU A 508 -31.98 9.57 -16.32
CA GLU A 508 -32.08 8.23 -15.73
C GLU A 508 -32.53 8.27 -14.26
N TYR A 509 -32.21 9.34 -13.52
CA TYR A 509 -32.72 9.54 -12.16
C TYR A 509 -34.25 9.73 -12.13
N VAL A 510 -34.84 10.29 -13.19
CA VAL A 510 -36.30 10.40 -13.30
C VAL A 510 -36.92 9.01 -13.52
N HIS A 511 -36.35 8.17 -14.38
CA HIS A 511 -36.77 6.76 -14.51
C HIS A 511 -36.66 5.99 -13.19
N TYR A 512 -35.51 6.12 -12.51
CA TYR A 512 -35.31 5.59 -11.16
C TYR A 512 -36.41 6.04 -10.20
N GLY A 513 -36.72 7.33 -10.23
CA GLY A 513 -37.67 7.91 -9.30
C GLY A 513 -39.09 7.45 -9.54
N ASP A 514 -39.53 7.43 -10.80
CA ASP A 514 -40.85 6.95 -11.21
C ASP A 514 -41.06 5.50 -10.74
N TYR A 515 -40.09 4.62 -11.08
CA TYR A 515 -40.09 3.23 -10.65
C TYR A 515 -40.10 3.07 -9.12
N SER A 516 -39.22 3.80 -8.40
CA SER A 516 -39.05 3.65 -6.94
C SER A 516 -40.31 3.99 -6.15
N GLN A 517 -41.15 4.88 -6.66
CA GLN A 517 -42.41 5.28 -6.03
C GLN A 517 -43.60 4.42 -6.46
N GLY A 518 -43.39 3.46 -7.38
CA GLY A 518 -44.47 2.73 -8.04
C GLY A 518 -45.42 3.66 -8.80
N PHE A 519 -44.88 4.79 -9.24
CA PHE A 519 -45.51 5.72 -10.14
C PHE A 519 -45.11 5.32 -11.56
N ASP A 520 -46.02 5.50 -12.52
CA ASP A 520 -45.78 5.17 -13.93
C ASP A 520 -46.25 6.39 -14.71
N TYR A 521 -45.34 7.36 -14.87
CA TYR A 521 -45.64 8.57 -15.60
C TYR A 521 -45.75 8.22 -17.09
N PRO A 522 -46.86 8.56 -17.77
CA PRO A 522 -47.06 8.12 -19.14
C PRO A 522 -46.06 8.78 -20.10
N GLY A 523 -45.23 7.97 -20.76
CA GLY A 523 -44.36 8.42 -21.85
C GLY A 523 -42.92 7.98 -21.66
N GLU A 524 -41.99 8.85 -22.06
CA GLU A 524 -40.57 8.74 -21.71
C GLU A 524 -40.29 9.98 -20.85
N GLU A 525 -40.34 9.76 -19.55
CA GLU A 525 -40.35 10.76 -18.48
C GLU A 525 -39.02 11.51 -18.37
N GLY A 526 -37.90 10.89 -18.72
CA GLY A 526 -36.59 11.53 -18.82
C GLY A 526 -36.57 12.62 -19.89
N ARG A 527 -37.04 12.35 -21.12
CA ARG A 527 -37.20 13.40 -22.14
C ARG A 527 -38.23 14.45 -21.78
N ILE A 528 -39.32 14.07 -21.11
CA ILE A 528 -40.30 15.05 -20.62
C ILE A 528 -39.66 15.98 -19.60
N PHE A 529 -38.83 15.44 -18.69
CA PHE A 529 -38.02 16.20 -17.76
C PHE A 529 -37.12 17.21 -18.48
N GLU A 530 -36.36 16.76 -19.48
CA GLU A 530 -35.45 17.63 -20.24
C GLU A 530 -36.19 18.78 -20.94
N VAL A 531 -37.31 18.49 -21.61
CA VAL A 531 -38.12 19.53 -22.25
C VAL A 531 -38.68 20.51 -21.22
N LYS A 532 -39.08 20.04 -20.04
CA LYS A 532 -39.63 20.89 -18.99
C LYS A 532 -38.56 21.80 -18.35
N VAL A 533 -37.35 21.29 -18.16
CA VAL A 533 -36.25 22.03 -17.54
C VAL A 533 -35.51 22.91 -18.55
N TYR A 534 -35.16 22.37 -19.71
CA TYR A 534 -34.27 22.99 -20.69
C TYR A 534 -35.00 23.53 -21.93
N GLY A 535 -36.26 23.13 -22.13
CA GLY A 535 -37.08 23.54 -23.27
C GLY A 535 -36.83 22.72 -24.54
N PHE A 536 -35.94 21.72 -24.48
CA PHE A 536 -35.57 20.83 -25.59
C PHE A 536 -35.15 19.46 -25.04
N ASN A 537 -35.18 18.45 -25.91
CA ASN A 537 -34.48 17.18 -25.68
C ASN A 537 -32.97 17.44 -25.83
N VAL A 538 -32.17 17.01 -24.87
CA VAL A 538 -30.73 17.24 -24.80
C VAL A 538 -30.00 15.99 -25.27
N GLY A 539 -29.71 15.95 -26.57
CA GLY A 539 -28.83 14.94 -27.18
C GLY A 539 -27.40 15.45 -27.39
N PRO A 540 -26.46 14.57 -27.80
CA PRO A 540 -25.05 14.93 -28.05
C PRO A 540 -24.87 16.09 -29.04
N ASP A 541 -25.76 16.21 -30.03
CA ASP A 541 -25.73 17.24 -31.08
C ASP A 541 -26.44 18.56 -30.70
N THR A 542 -27.15 18.57 -29.58
CA THR A 542 -27.96 19.71 -29.12
C THR A 542 -27.51 20.30 -27.79
N ALA A 543 -26.65 19.60 -27.04
CA ALA A 543 -26.14 20.01 -25.75
C ALA A 543 -25.52 21.42 -25.79
N ARG A 544 -24.65 21.73 -26.78
CA ARG A 544 -24.10 23.09 -26.93
C ARG A 544 -25.17 24.17 -27.05
N LEU A 545 -26.15 23.94 -27.94
CA LEU A 545 -27.19 24.93 -28.24
C LEU A 545 -28.04 25.22 -27.00
N VAL A 546 -28.34 24.20 -26.21
CA VAL A 546 -29.09 24.31 -24.97
C VAL A 546 -28.26 25.04 -23.91
N LEU A 547 -26.99 24.67 -23.74
CA LEU A 547 -26.07 25.31 -22.80
C LEU A 547 -25.89 26.81 -23.10
N ASP A 548 -25.64 27.15 -24.37
CA ASP A 548 -25.53 28.54 -24.83
C ASP A 548 -26.83 29.32 -24.56
N ARG A 549 -28.00 28.69 -24.68
CA ARG A 549 -29.28 29.33 -24.36
C ARG A 549 -29.47 29.57 -22.87
N ILE A 550 -28.98 28.70 -21.99
CA ILE A 550 -29.09 28.85 -20.54
C ILE A 550 -28.17 29.96 -20.03
N ASN A 551 -27.00 30.12 -20.65
CA ASN A 551 -25.99 31.11 -20.27
C ASN A 551 -26.26 32.53 -20.78
N ASN A 552 -27.22 32.72 -21.69
CA ASN A 552 -27.64 34.01 -22.25
C ASN A 552 -29.00 34.45 -21.72
#